data_AF-A0A7J7QZL9-F1
#
_entry.id   AF-A0A7J7QZL9-F1
#
_cell.length_a   1.000
_cell.length_b   1.000
_cell.length_c   1.000
_cell.angle_alpha   90.00
_cell.angle_beta   90.00
_cell.angle_gamma   90.00
#
_symmetry.space_group_name_H-M   'P 1'
#
loop_
_entity.id
_entity.type
_entity.pdbx_description
1 polymer ?
#
loop_
_entity_poly.entity_id
_entity_poly.type
_entity_poly.pdbx_seq_one_letter_code
_entity_poly.pdbx_strand_id
1 'polypeptide(L)'
;MTRCGFSLALGALPGFMLKGELQQVLAGLRAVAHVSPKDVSFAESRRDAVKAIASVCQTVGVSAEGTPDEVVCRENVGQVYCTLLDALSDYSTDSRGDVGAW
;
A
#
# COMPACT_ATOMS: atom_id res chain seq x y z
N MET A 1 -1.78 -2.03 20.90
CA MET A 1 -1.84 -0.67 20.35
C MET A 1 -0.50 -0.33 19.70
N THR A 2 -0.13 -1.05 18.64
CA THR A 2 1.13 -0.85 17.89
C THR A 2 0.99 -1.48 16.49
N ARG A 3 0.01 -1.03 15.69
CA ARG A 3 -0.23 -1.59 14.34
C ARG A 3 -0.13 -0.57 13.21
N CYS A 4 -0.17 0.73 13.51
CA CYS A 4 -0.21 1.81 12.50
C CYS A 4 1.18 2.28 12.00
N GLY A 5 2.27 1.55 12.24
CA GLY A 5 3.62 1.99 11.85
C GLY A 5 4.30 1.16 10.76
N PHE A 6 3.88 -0.09 10.56
CA PHE A 6 4.61 -1.04 9.71
C PHE A 6 4.54 -0.69 8.22
N SER A 7 3.36 -0.28 7.75
CA SER A 7 3.19 0.15 6.35
C SER A 7 4.07 1.36 6.05
N LEU A 8 4.03 2.40 6.90
CA LEU A 8 4.85 3.60 6.71
C LEU A 8 6.35 3.28 6.77
N ALA A 9 6.77 2.36 7.64
CA ALA A 9 8.16 1.91 7.71
C ALA A 9 8.61 1.26 6.39
N LEU A 10 7.78 0.37 5.80
CA LEU A 10 8.06 -0.21 4.48
C LEU A 10 8.13 0.87 3.38
N GLY A 11 7.23 1.86 3.44
CA GLY A 11 7.24 3.00 2.53
C GLY A 11 8.47 3.91 2.65
N ALA A 12 9.16 3.90 3.80
CA ALA A 12 10.34 4.69 4.07
C ALA A 12 11.67 3.95 3.80
N LEU A 13 11.62 2.67 3.41
CA LEU A 13 12.83 1.90 3.11
C LEU A 13 13.57 2.49 1.90
N PRO A 14 14.91 2.55 1.94
CA PRO A 14 15.70 2.95 0.77
C PRO A 14 15.65 1.86 -0.32
N GLY A 15 15.82 2.25 -1.58
CA GLY A 15 15.64 1.34 -2.73
C GLY A 15 16.50 0.06 -2.69
N PHE A 16 17.71 0.12 -2.13
CA PHE A 16 18.56 -1.07 -2.02
C PHE A 16 17.98 -2.15 -1.09
N MET A 17 17.15 -1.79 -0.11
CA MET A 17 16.46 -2.75 0.77
C MET A 17 15.21 -3.35 0.12
N LEU A 18 14.65 -2.69 -0.89
CA LEU A 18 13.48 -3.16 -1.63
C LEU A 18 13.85 -4.07 -2.81
N LYS A 19 15.13 -4.06 -3.20
CA LYS A 19 15.65 -4.81 -4.33
C LYS A 19 15.52 -6.32 -4.09
N GLY A 20 14.81 -7.01 -4.98
CA GLY A 20 14.56 -8.46 -4.89
C GLY A 20 13.31 -8.83 -4.08
N GLU A 21 12.72 -7.88 -3.35
CA GLU A 21 11.59 -8.10 -2.44
C GLU A 21 10.39 -7.21 -2.78
N LEU A 22 10.47 -6.42 -3.87
CA LEU A 22 9.46 -5.42 -4.21
C LEU A 22 8.06 -6.03 -4.35
N GLN A 23 7.95 -7.19 -5.01
CA GLN A 23 6.66 -7.85 -5.18
C GLN A 23 6.06 -8.28 -3.84
N GLN A 24 6.87 -8.83 -2.94
CA GLN A 24 6.42 -9.22 -1.61
C GLN A 24 5.94 -8.00 -0.80
N VAL A 25 6.70 -6.90 -0.84
CA VAL A 25 6.33 -5.65 -0.17
C VAL A 25 5.02 -5.10 -0.73
N LEU A 26 4.89 -5.00 -2.06
CA LEU A 26 3.66 -4.51 -2.71
C LEU A 26 2.46 -5.41 -2.42
N ALA A 27 2.63 -6.74 -2.43
CA ALA A 27 1.56 -7.67 -2.11
C ALA A 27 1.09 -7.53 -0.65
N GLY A 28 2.04 -7.40 0.29
CA GLY A 28 1.73 -7.17 1.70
C GLY A 28 0.99 -5.85 1.95
N LEU A 29 1.49 -4.76 1.37
CA LEU A 29 0.84 -3.45 1.47
C LEU A 29 -0.55 -3.45 0.85
N ARG A 30 -0.73 -4.11 -0.30
CA ARG A 30 -2.05 -4.28 -0.93
C ARG A 30 -3.03 -5.02 -0.03
N ALA A 31 -2.59 -6.12 0.60
CA ALA A 31 -3.44 -6.87 1.51
C ALA A 31 -3.93 -6.01 2.68
N VAL A 32 -3.10 -5.08 3.15
CA VAL A 32 -3.48 -4.11 4.19
C VAL A 32 -4.40 -3.02 3.64
N ALA A 33 -4.20 -2.54 2.41
CA ALA A 33 -5.03 -1.50 1.80
C ALA A 33 -6.49 -1.94 1.54
N HIS A 34 -6.74 -3.25 1.46
CA HIS A 34 -8.07 -3.80 1.20
C HIS A 34 -8.97 -3.75 2.44
N VAL A 35 -10.22 -3.30 2.27
CA VAL A 35 -11.22 -3.29 3.34
C VAL A 35 -11.70 -4.72 3.61
N SER A 36 -11.59 -5.17 4.86
CA SER A 36 -12.13 -6.46 5.29
C SER A 36 -13.20 -6.25 6.37
N PRO A 37 -14.24 -7.10 6.46
CA PRO A 37 -15.23 -7.02 7.54
C PRO A 37 -14.62 -7.13 8.95
N LYS A 38 -13.45 -7.78 9.07
CA LYS A 38 -12.74 -7.96 10.33
C LYS A 38 -11.92 -6.73 10.73
N ASP A 39 -11.51 -5.94 9.74
CA ASP A 39 -10.59 -4.82 9.91
C ASP A 39 -11.22 -3.48 9.53
N VAL A 40 -12.56 -3.42 9.44
CA VAL A 40 -13.31 -2.24 8.97
C VAL A 40 -12.99 -0.99 9.80
N SER A 41 -12.77 -1.15 11.10
CA SER A 41 -12.40 -0.07 12.03
C SER A 41 -10.96 0.45 11.87
N PHE A 42 -10.12 -0.19 11.07
CA PHE A 42 -8.70 0.19 10.89
C PHE A 42 -8.47 1.03 9.63
N ALA A 43 -9.32 2.04 9.39
CA ALA A 43 -9.19 2.95 8.25
C ALA A 43 -7.80 3.62 8.19
N GLU A 44 -7.20 3.93 9.35
CA GLU A 44 -5.86 4.49 9.45
C GLU A 44 -4.79 3.60 8.81
N SER A 45 -4.79 2.30 9.14
CA SER A 45 -3.82 1.34 8.61
C SER A 45 -3.92 1.21 7.09
N ARG A 46 -5.14 1.26 6.54
CA ARG A 46 -5.39 1.16 5.10
C ARG A 46 -4.89 2.41 4.37
N ARG A 47 -5.20 3.60 4.91
CA ARG A 47 -4.66 4.88 4.44
C ARG A 47 -3.13 4.85 4.41
N ASP A 48 -2.51 4.35 5.47
CA ASP A 48 -1.05 4.32 5.58
C ASP A 48 -0.41 3.29 4.65
N ALA A 49 -1.09 2.18 4.35
CA ALA A 49 -0.68 1.25 3.30
C ALA A 49 -0.71 1.89 1.90
N VAL A 50 -1.76 2.64 1.58
CA VAL A 50 -1.86 3.37 0.31
C VAL A 50 -0.73 4.41 0.17
N LYS A 51 -0.46 5.17 1.23
CA LYS A 51 0.69 6.10 1.27
C LYS A 51 2.02 5.37 1.06
N ALA A 52 2.21 4.24 1.74
CA ALA A 52 3.42 3.44 1.63
C ALA A 52 3.64 2.89 0.22
N ILE A 53 2.58 2.42 -0.45
CA ILE A 53 2.64 1.96 -1.86
C ILE A 53 3.16 3.11 -2.74
N ALA A 54 2.59 4.31 -2.59
CA ALA A 54 3.02 5.47 -3.36
C ALA A 54 4.49 5.84 -3.10
N SER A 55 4.94 5.79 -1.85
CA SER A 55 6.36 6.04 -1.50
C SER A 55 7.29 4.97 -2.06
N VAL A 56 6.92 3.69 -1.95
CA VAL A 56 7.70 2.58 -2.52
C VAL A 56 7.86 2.76 -4.03
N CYS A 57 6.78 3.06 -4.75
CA CYS A 57 6.85 3.32 -6.20
C CYS A 57 7.79 4.49 -6.56
N GLN A 58 7.80 5.56 -5.76
CA GLN A 58 8.73 6.68 -5.95
C GLN A 58 10.18 6.28 -5.68
N THR A 59 10.42 5.48 -4.64
CA THR A 59 11.76 5.03 -4.24
C THR A 59 12.38 4.08 -5.26
N VAL A 60 11.62 3.11 -5.78
CA VAL A 60 12.14 2.15 -6.77
C VAL A 60 12.14 2.67 -8.20
N GLY A 61 11.33 3.71 -8.47
CA GLY A 61 11.18 4.27 -9.80
C GLY A 61 10.40 3.36 -10.76
N VAL A 62 10.32 3.81 -12.02
CA VAL A 62 9.54 3.16 -13.08
C VAL A 62 10.44 2.85 -14.26
N SER A 63 10.42 1.61 -14.73
CA SER A 63 11.09 1.19 -15.96
C SER A 63 10.30 0.09 -16.64
N ALA A 64 9.94 0.31 -17.92
CA ALA A 64 9.13 -0.64 -18.69
C ALA A 64 9.85 -1.98 -18.95
N GLU A 65 11.19 -1.96 -19.01
CA GLU A 65 12.04 -3.13 -19.28
C GLU A 65 12.72 -3.67 -18.02
N GLY A 66 12.36 -3.15 -16.84
CA GLY A 66 12.92 -3.58 -15.57
C GLY A 66 12.24 -4.83 -15.01
N THR A 67 12.85 -5.41 -13.98
CA THR A 67 12.29 -6.60 -13.31
C THR A 67 11.26 -6.19 -12.26
N PRO A 68 10.16 -6.97 -12.11
CA PRO A 68 9.08 -6.65 -11.18
C PRO A 68 9.49 -6.69 -9.69
N ASP A 69 10.62 -7.32 -9.38
CA ASP A 69 11.20 -7.39 -8.03
C ASP A 69 12.11 -6.21 -7.68
N GLU A 70 12.40 -5.32 -8.63
CA GLU A 70 13.30 -4.20 -8.42
C GLU A 70 12.66 -2.84 -8.72
N VAL A 71 11.77 -2.77 -9.71
CA VAL A 71 11.16 -1.50 -10.17
C VAL A 71 9.69 -1.68 -10.51
N VAL A 72 8.97 -0.57 -10.62
CA VAL A 72 7.62 -0.59 -11.20
C VAL A 72 7.74 -0.77 -12.72
N CYS A 73 7.14 -1.83 -13.25
CA CYS A 73 7.24 -2.27 -14.64
C CYS A 73 5.87 -2.72 -15.16
N ARG A 74 5.81 -3.21 -16.41
CA ARG A 74 4.56 -3.59 -17.08
C ARG A 74 3.80 -4.68 -16.32
N GLU A 75 4.52 -5.57 -15.65
CA GLU A 75 3.98 -6.73 -14.95
C GLU A 75 3.28 -6.36 -13.64
N ASN A 76 3.76 -5.33 -12.92
CA ASN A 76 3.24 -4.98 -11.59
C ASN A 76 2.42 -3.67 -11.56
N VAL A 77 2.60 -2.77 -12.54
CA VAL A 77 1.95 -1.45 -12.56
C VAL A 77 0.42 -1.54 -12.57
N GLY A 78 -0.15 -2.53 -13.25
CA GLY A 78 -1.60 -2.75 -13.27
C GLY A 78 -2.15 -3.04 -11.86
N GLN A 79 -1.44 -3.84 -11.07
CA GLN A 79 -1.85 -4.17 -9.70
C GLN A 79 -1.73 -2.96 -8.75
N VAL A 80 -0.72 -2.11 -8.96
CA VAL A 80 -0.59 -0.85 -8.23
C VAL A 80 -1.82 0.03 -8.49
N TYR A 81 -2.17 0.25 -9.76
CA TYR A 81 -3.35 1.04 -10.11
C TYR A 81 -4.65 0.44 -9.55
N CYS A 82 -4.87 -0.88 -9.70
CA CYS A 82 -6.04 -1.53 -9.11
C CYS A 82 -6.13 -1.26 -7.60
N THR A 83 -5.02 -1.40 -6.88
CA THR A 83 -5.00 -1.15 -5.42
C THR A 83 -5.35 0.29 -5.07
N LEU A 84 -4.82 1.27 -5.82
CA LEU A 84 -5.12 2.68 -5.60
C LEU A 84 -6.59 3.02 -5.91
N LEU A 85 -7.14 2.42 -6.97
CA LEU A 85 -8.55 2.61 -7.35
C LEU A 85 -9.50 1.92 -6.37
N ASP A 86 -9.17 0.71 -5.93
CA ASP A 86 -9.94 -0.03 -4.92
C ASP A 86 -10.03 0.78 -3.62
N ALA A 87 -8.94 1.46 -3.22
CA ALA A 87 -8.92 2.30 -2.03
C ALA A 87 -9.87 3.51 -2.10
N LEU A 88 -10.27 3.97 -3.29
CA LEU A 88 -11.28 5.03 -3.45
C LEU A 88 -12.69 4.58 -3.05
N SER A 89 -12.90 3.28 -2.92
CA SER A 89 -14.17 2.68 -2.50
C SER A 89 -14.26 2.47 -0.99
N ASP A 90 -13.27 2.92 -0.21
CA ASP A 90 -13.28 2.80 1.24
C ASP A 90 -14.10 3.92 1.89
N TYR A 91 -15.33 3.59 2.26
CA TYR A 91 -16.26 4.47 2.98
C TYR A 91 -16.50 4.00 4.42
N SER A 92 -15.49 3.39 5.03
CA SER A 92 -15.61 2.90 6.40
C SER A 92 -15.90 4.04 7.36
N THR A 93 -16.91 3.85 8.20
CA THR A 93 -17.33 4.82 9.22
C THR A 93 -16.73 4.46 10.58
N ASP A 94 -16.43 5.46 11.37
CA ASP A 94 -16.12 5.27 12.78
C ASP A 94 -17.37 4.89 13.61
N SER A 95 -17.22 4.76 14.93
CA SER A 95 -18.33 4.45 15.84
C SER A 95 -19.44 5.51 15.88
N ARG A 96 -19.20 6.71 15.36
CA ARG A 96 -20.15 7.83 15.29
C ARG A 96 -20.85 7.92 13.94
N GLY A 97 -20.40 7.13 12.97
CA GLY A 97 -20.90 7.18 11.59
C GLY A 97 -20.11 8.13 10.69
N ASP A 98 -19.01 8.71 11.17
CA ASP A 98 -18.19 9.64 10.39
C ASP A 98 -17.29 8.85 9.43
N VAL A 99 -17.38 9.16 8.14
CA VAL A 99 -16.53 8.56 7.10
C VAL A 99 -15.15 9.21 7.13
N GLY A 100 -14.10 8.39 7.12
CA GLY A 100 -12.72 8.88 7.12
C GLY A 100 -12.29 9.52 8.43
N ALA A 101 -13.09 9.39 9.49
CA ALA A 101 -12.67 9.69 10.84
C ALA A 101 -11.65 8.64 11.31
N TRP A 102 -10.55 9.12 11.89
CA TRP A 102 -9.46 8.35 12.50
C TRP A 102 -9.06 9.01 13.81
#